data_AF-A0A2N6D7J0-F1
#
_entry.id   AF-A0A2N6D7J0-F1
#
_cell.length_a   1.000
_cell.length_b   1.000
_cell.length_c   1.000
_cell.angle_alpha   90.00
_cell.angle_beta   90.00
_cell.angle_gamma   90.00
#
_symmetry.space_group_name_H-M   'P 1'
#
loop_
_entity.id
_entity.type
_entity.pdbx_description
1 polymer ?
#
loop_
_entity_poly.entity_id
_entity_poly.type
_entity_poly.pdbx_seq_one_letter_code
_entity_poly.pdbx_strand_id
1 'polypeptide(L)'
;MKFERFIATFVMMNIVLMLIVVFSAKNEIFTETASQILFGEKVTPDFFTLSPKELERTGFIKGDTKFFDQQMSDIFEKTNTSRGELDNLKKLPAYERSKKIVQMFSLMGDGKCMTEAALPEKINRMADKEGCANDFALVFGMLARYTGLEVRIVSNGFHEASEVFDGEKWIYIDTYFAMTAASKDGFMSYIQFAEAMVNDGWMRFEYFGGSEHCMSGKPIAEHPYFGDKQTFASVYLYNGDNFPEIVKTQRELSDKALFIRKSVPYKNSTPELVYTEVTHSSDSILRKYVKTGMAVIALIFAGTNIMLPIYYLAGLFRRLLLRNNAKS
;
A
#
# COMPACT_ATOMS: atom_id res chain seq x y z
N MET A 1 12.92 -38.64 16.96
CA MET A 1 11.93 -37.69 16.40
C MET A 1 11.61 -38.11 14.97
N LYS A 2 10.34 -38.21 14.55
CA LYS A 2 10.00 -38.60 13.16
C LYS A 2 10.56 -37.57 12.18
N PHE A 3 11.10 -38.02 11.05
CA PHE A 3 11.78 -37.18 10.05
C PHE A 3 10.90 -36.01 9.56
N GLU A 4 9.59 -36.23 9.42
CA GLU A 4 8.65 -35.16 9.04
C GLU A 4 8.56 -34.05 10.08
N ARG A 5 8.64 -34.39 11.38
CA ARG A 5 8.65 -33.38 12.46
C ARG A 5 9.93 -32.57 12.44
N PHE A 6 11.07 -33.19 12.13
CA PHE A 6 12.34 -32.46 11.98
C PHE A 6 12.30 -31.47 10.82
N ILE A 7 11.81 -31.90 9.65
CA ILE A 7 11.66 -31.01 8.48
C ILE A 7 10.69 -29.88 8.79
N ALA A 8 9.52 -30.16 9.36
CA ALA A 8 8.54 -29.14 9.70
C ALA A 8 9.11 -28.12 10.71
N THR A 9 9.77 -28.59 11.78
CA THR A 9 10.40 -27.69 12.76
C THR A 9 11.54 -26.88 12.13
N PHE A 10 12.35 -27.47 11.26
CA PHE A 10 13.43 -26.78 10.57
C PHE A 10 12.90 -25.72 9.60
N VAL A 11 11.90 -26.03 8.79
CA VAL A 11 11.23 -25.07 7.89
C VAL A 11 10.61 -23.95 8.71
N MET A 12 9.88 -24.26 9.79
CA MET A 12 9.30 -23.25 10.68
C MET A 12 10.36 -22.36 11.33
N MET A 13 11.47 -22.92 11.79
CA MET A 13 12.56 -22.15 12.39
C MET A 13 13.22 -21.22 11.38
N ASN A 14 13.35 -21.64 10.12
CA ASN A 14 13.88 -20.80 9.04
C ASN A 14 12.88 -19.72 8.60
N ILE A 15 11.58 -20.01 8.58
CA ILE A 15 10.55 -18.99 8.39
C ILE A 15 10.62 -17.96 9.52
N VAL A 16 10.72 -18.41 10.78
CA VAL A 16 10.87 -17.52 11.94
C VAL A 16 12.16 -16.69 11.87
N LEU A 17 13.30 -17.28 11.50
CA LEU A 17 14.57 -16.56 11.29
C LEU A 17 14.49 -15.56 10.14
N MET A 18 13.84 -15.92 9.04
CA MET A 18 13.60 -15.02 7.92
C MET A 18 12.74 -13.85 8.36
N LEU A 19 11.63 -14.09 9.06
CA LEU A 19 10.79 -13.05 9.64
C LEU A 19 11.63 -12.18 10.59
N ILE A 20 12.45 -12.76 11.47
CA ILE A 20 13.34 -12.01 12.35
C ILE A 20 14.30 -11.13 11.54
N VAL A 21 14.98 -11.63 10.51
CA VAL A 21 15.94 -10.87 9.70
C VAL A 21 15.24 -9.76 8.89
N VAL A 22 14.12 -10.09 8.25
CA VAL A 22 13.23 -9.16 7.53
C VAL A 22 12.84 -8.00 8.45
N PHE A 23 12.38 -8.32 9.66
CA PHE A 23 11.85 -7.33 10.60
C PHE A 23 12.93 -6.68 11.49
N SER A 24 14.14 -7.23 11.53
CA SER A 24 15.31 -6.63 12.20
C SER A 24 16.05 -5.64 11.30
N ALA A 25 15.86 -5.71 9.98
CA ALA A 25 16.53 -4.84 9.01
C ALA A 25 16.14 -3.35 9.12
N LYS A 26 15.15 -2.99 9.95
CA LYS A 26 14.59 -1.62 10.08
C LYS A 26 14.22 -0.97 8.73
N ASN A 27 13.96 -1.78 7.70
CA ASN A 27 13.54 -1.29 6.40
C ASN A 27 12.00 -1.21 6.39
N GLU A 28 11.47 0.00 6.44
CA GLU A 28 10.02 0.25 6.53
C GLU A 28 9.27 -0.26 5.31
N ILE A 29 9.79 -0.01 4.10
CA ILE A 29 9.18 -0.44 2.83
C ILE A 29 9.05 -1.98 2.79
N PHE A 30 10.11 -2.68 3.17
CA PHE A 30 10.10 -4.14 3.16
C PHE A 30 9.14 -4.73 4.20
N THR A 31 9.09 -4.13 5.39
CA THR A 31 8.16 -4.54 6.45
C THR A 31 6.70 -4.28 6.05
N GLU A 32 6.44 -3.16 5.40
CA GLU A 32 5.12 -2.78 4.88
C GLU A 32 4.64 -3.74 3.80
N THR A 33 5.48 -4.01 2.81
CA THR A 33 5.19 -5.01 1.77
C THR A 33 4.93 -6.38 2.41
N ALA A 34 5.77 -6.83 3.35
CA ALA A 34 5.61 -8.11 4.05
C ALA A 34 4.28 -8.18 4.83
N SER A 35 3.91 -7.13 5.56
CA SER A 35 2.63 -7.07 6.28
C SER A 35 1.44 -7.14 5.32
N GLN A 36 1.49 -6.42 4.21
CA GLN A 36 0.43 -6.44 3.20
C GLN A 36 0.22 -7.83 2.59
N ILE A 37 1.29 -8.62 2.45
CA ILE A 37 1.21 -10.00 1.94
C ILE A 37 0.66 -10.96 3.00
N LEU A 38 1.17 -10.85 4.24
CA LEU A 38 0.85 -11.80 5.31
C LEU A 38 -0.58 -11.60 5.82
N PHE A 39 -1.09 -10.37 5.76
CA PHE A 39 -2.38 -10.00 6.32
C PHE A 39 -3.40 -9.54 5.27
N GLY A 40 -2.99 -9.42 4.00
CA GLY A 40 -3.90 -9.04 2.92
C GLY A 40 -4.68 -10.23 2.34
N GLU A 41 -5.94 -10.02 2.01
CA GLU A 41 -6.78 -10.99 1.30
C GLU A 41 -6.60 -10.83 -0.22
N LYS A 42 -6.31 -11.93 -0.92
CA LYS A 42 -6.20 -11.90 -2.38
C LYS A 42 -7.58 -11.93 -3.01
N VAL A 43 -7.90 -10.93 -3.84
CA VAL A 43 -9.17 -10.80 -4.56
C VAL A 43 -8.95 -10.78 -6.08
N THR A 44 -10.03 -10.94 -6.84
CA THR A 44 -10.01 -10.78 -8.30
C THR A 44 -9.87 -9.30 -8.69
N PRO A 45 -9.32 -8.98 -9.88
CA PRO A 45 -9.24 -7.61 -10.39
C PRO A 45 -10.59 -6.87 -10.38
N ASP A 46 -11.68 -7.57 -10.71
CA ASP A 46 -13.03 -7.01 -10.73
C ASP A 46 -13.49 -6.43 -9.38
N PHE A 47 -12.93 -6.90 -8.25
CA PHE A 47 -13.20 -6.33 -6.94
C PHE A 47 -12.91 -4.82 -6.89
N PHE A 48 -11.86 -4.38 -7.59
CA PHE A 48 -11.47 -2.97 -7.66
C PHE A 48 -12.42 -2.14 -8.53
N THR A 49 -13.38 -2.76 -9.23
CA THR A 49 -14.39 -2.04 -10.02
C THR A 49 -15.73 -1.88 -9.29
N LEU A 50 -15.91 -2.57 -8.16
CA LEU A 50 -17.15 -2.54 -7.37
C LEU A 50 -17.51 -1.12 -6.91
N SER A 51 -18.78 -0.75 -7.03
CA SER A 51 -19.31 0.51 -6.52
C SER A 51 -19.24 0.58 -4.98
N PRO A 52 -19.33 1.77 -4.37
CA PRO A 52 -19.34 1.91 -2.90
C PRO A 52 -20.36 1.00 -2.19
N LYS A 53 -21.58 0.87 -2.75
CA LYS A 53 -22.64 0.01 -2.19
C LYS A 53 -22.32 -1.48 -2.27
N GLU A 54 -21.58 -1.90 -3.30
CA GLU A 54 -21.16 -3.29 -3.45
C GLU A 54 -20.01 -3.61 -2.51
N LEU A 55 -19.06 -2.68 -2.36
CA LEU A 55 -17.97 -2.80 -1.38
C LEU A 55 -18.50 -2.93 0.05
N GLU A 56 -19.52 -2.14 0.44
CA GLU A 56 -20.16 -2.29 1.76
C GLU A 56 -20.72 -3.70 1.98
N ARG A 57 -21.27 -4.34 0.94
CA ARG A 57 -21.77 -5.73 1.02
C ARG A 57 -20.66 -6.76 1.13
N THR A 58 -19.46 -6.44 0.67
CA THR A 58 -18.26 -7.28 0.82
C THR A 58 -17.50 -7.01 2.11
N GLY A 59 -18.05 -6.17 3.01
CA GLY A 59 -17.44 -5.89 4.31
C GLY A 59 -16.59 -4.62 4.35
N PHE A 60 -16.69 -3.71 3.36
CA PHE A 60 -16.02 -2.42 3.41
C PHE A 60 -16.47 -1.60 4.62
N ILE A 61 -15.49 -1.15 5.42
CA ILE A 61 -15.75 -0.56 6.72
C ILE A 61 -15.95 0.94 6.60
N LYS A 62 -17.13 1.41 7.01
CA LYS A 62 -17.42 2.84 7.15
C LYS A 62 -16.92 3.34 8.50
N GLY A 63 -16.13 4.42 8.50
CA GLY A 63 -15.62 5.04 9.73
C GLY A 63 -16.73 5.64 10.60
N ASP A 64 -16.48 5.73 11.90
CA ASP A 64 -17.44 6.26 12.87
C ASP A 64 -17.74 7.75 12.59
N THR A 65 -19.02 8.07 12.41
CA THR A 65 -19.44 9.44 12.07
C THR A 65 -19.13 10.45 13.17
N LYS A 66 -19.27 10.08 14.45
CA LYS A 66 -18.97 10.98 15.57
C LYS A 66 -17.49 11.26 15.66
N PHE A 67 -16.65 10.24 15.47
CA PHE A 67 -15.21 10.42 15.50
C PHE A 67 -14.73 11.24 14.30
N PHE A 68 -15.31 11.00 13.12
CA PHE A 68 -15.11 11.83 11.94
C PHE A 68 -15.46 13.31 12.18
N ASP A 69 -16.65 13.60 12.73
CA ASP A 69 -17.11 14.96 13.02
C ASP A 69 -16.17 15.68 14.00
N GLN A 70 -15.67 14.96 15.01
CA GLN A 70 -14.68 15.49 15.95
C GLN A 70 -13.36 15.86 15.24
N GLN A 71 -12.82 14.97 14.40
CA GLN A 71 -11.60 15.27 13.65
C GLN A 71 -11.77 16.46 12.70
N MET A 72 -12.91 16.58 12.03
CA MET A 72 -13.19 17.73 11.17
C MET A 72 -13.30 19.04 11.95
N SER A 73 -13.91 19.01 13.14
CA SER A 73 -13.93 20.16 14.04
C SER A 73 -12.51 20.61 14.40
N ASP A 74 -11.65 19.66 14.78
CA ASP A 74 -10.24 19.92 15.09
C ASP A 74 -9.46 20.50 13.90
N ILE A 75 -9.72 20.02 12.68
CA ILE A 75 -9.10 20.55 11.45
C ILE A 75 -9.52 22.01 11.23
N PHE A 76 -10.80 22.34 11.37
CA PHE A 76 -11.28 23.70 11.18
C PHE A 76 -10.77 24.68 12.24
N GLU A 77 -10.53 24.20 13.46
CA GLU A 77 -10.02 25.03 14.55
C GLU A 77 -8.51 25.28 14.45
N LYS A 78 -7.74 24.28 14.00
CA LYS A 78 -6.27 24.24 14.14
C LYS A 78 -5.51 24.41 12.82
N THR A 79 -6.19 24.58 11.69
CA THR A 79 -5.58 24.73 10.37
C THR A 79 -6.20 25.92 9.61
N ASN A 80 -5.59 26.29 8.48
CA ASN A 80 -6.16 27.31 7.59
C ASN A 80 -7.34 26.79 6.74
N THR A 81 -7.67 25.50 6.83
CA THR A 81 -8.79 24.92 6.09
C THR A 81 -10.11 25.42 6.70
N SER A 82 -10.93 26.12 5.91
CA SER A 82 -12.20 26.65 6.39
C SER A 82 -13.40 25.80 6.00
N ARG A 83 -14.43 25.80 6.85
CA ARG A 83 -15.71 25.13 6.56
C ARG A 83 -16.36 25.64 5.28
N GLY A 84 -16.41 26.97 5.11
CA GLY A 84 -17.03 27.61 3.96
C GLY A 84 -16.33 27.25 2.64
N GLU A 85 -15.01 27.12 2.66
CA GLU A 85 -14.24 26.66 1.50
C GLU A 85 -14.65 25.24 1.09
N LEU A 86 -14.61 24.27 2.01
CA LEU A 86 -15.00 22.89 1.71
C LEU A 86 -16.49 22.75 1.33
N ASP A 87 -17.39 23.50 1.96
CA ASP A 87 -18.81 23.49 1.64
C ASP A 87 -19.08 23.99 0.21
N ASN A 88 -18.31 24.96 -0.28
CA ASN A 88 -18.41 25.43 -1.66
C ASN A 88 -17.99 24.36 -2.68
N LEU A 89 -17.04 23.49 -2.32
CA LEU A 89 -16.59 22.40 -3.18
C LEU A 89 -17.66 21.33 -3.40
N LYS A 90 -18.63 21.16 -2.48
CA LYS A 90 -19.74 20.18 -2.61
C LYS A 90 -20.59 20.36 -3.87
N LYS A 91 -20.56 21.55 -4.50
CA LYS A 91 -21.30 21.87 -5.73
C LYS A 91 -20.57 21.40 -7.00
N LEU A 92 -19.29 21.06 -6.90
CA LEU A 92 -18.48 20.64 -8.05
C LEU A 92 -18.64 19.14 -8.33
N PRO A 93 -18.48 18.69 -9.59
CA PRO A 93 -18.35 17.28 -9.93
C PRO A 93 -17.19 16.60 -9.18
N ALA A 94 -17.26 15.28 -9.00
CA ALA A 94 -16.32 14.54 -8.15
C ALA A 94 -14.84 14.79 -8.47
N TYR A 95 -14.48 14.76 -9.76
CA TYR A 95 -13.10 15.03 -10.20
C TYR A 95 -12.66 16.47 -9.91
N GLU A 96 -13.42 17.47 -10.33
CA GLU A 96 -13.07 18.88 -10.09
C GLU A 96 -13.04 19.23 -8.60
N ARG A 97 -13.94 18.61 -7.82
CA ARG A 97 -13.92 18.69 -6.36
C ARG A 97 -12.61 18.12 -5.79
N SER A 98 -12.20 16.95 -6.25
CA SER A 98 -10.97 16.28 -5.81
C SER A 98 -9.73 17.10 -6.11
N LYS A 99 -9.63 17.68 -7.32
CA LYS A 99 -8.52 18.58 -7.69
C LYS A 99 -8.43 19.76 -6.74
N LYS A 100 -9.56 20.40 -6.44
CA LYS A 100 -9.60 21.56 -5.54
C LYS A 100 -9.16 21.17 -4.13
N ILE A 101 -9.58 20.02 -3.62
CA ILE A 101 -9.13 19.52 -2.32
C ILE A 101 -7.62 19.28 -2.32
N VAL A 102 -7.05 18.61 -3.32
CA VAL A 102 -5.59 18.37 -3.39
C VAL A 102 -4.82 19.69 -3.46
N GLN A 103 -5.33 20.67 -4.21
CA GLN A 103 -4.73 22.01 -4.33
C GLN A 103 -4.67 22.78 -3.00
N MET A 104 -5.48 22.41 -1.99
CA MET A 104 -5.48 23.09 -0.68
C MET A 104 -4.26 22.76 0.18
N PHE A 105 -3.60 21.61 -0.04
CA PHE A 105 -2.52 21.15 0.82
C PHE A 105 -1.30 20.56 0.08
N SER A 106 -1.43 20.16 -1.18
CA SER A 106 -0.37 19.39 -1.84
C SER A 106 0.71 20.26 -2.48
N LEU A 107 1.88 20.27 -1.85
CA LEU A 107 3.11 20.90 -2.34
C LEU A 107 4.24 19.89 -2.62
N MET A 108 3.92 18.60 -2.62
CA MET A 108 4.79 17.42 -2.45
C MET A 108 5.61 17.44 -1.15
N GLY A 109 5.49 16.36 -0.37
CA GLY A 109 6.22 16.21 0.90
C GLY A 109 7.66 15.74 0.72
N ASP A 110 8.41 15.66 1.82
CA ASP A 110 9.81 15.21 1.87
C ASP A 110 9.98 13.68 1.82
N GLY A 111 8.87 12.94 1.77
CA GLY A 111 8.82 11.48 1.73
C GLY A 111 8.92 10.82 3.11
N LYS A 112 9.00 11.59 4.21
CA LYS A 112 9.04 11.04 5.58
C LYS A 112 7.65 11.02 6.19
N CYS A 113 7.17 9.83 6.54
CA CYS A 113 5.81 9.69 7.08
C CYS A 113 5.67 10.29 8.48
N MET A 114 4.65 11.13 8.67
CA MET A 114 4.30 11.76 9.95
C MET A 114 3.41 10.84 10.80
N THR A 115 3.85 9.60 11.03
CA THR A 115 3.03 8.52 11.64
C THR A 115 2.42 8.90 13.00
N GLU A 116 3.10 9.77 13.77
CA GLU A 116 2.72 10.15 15.13
C GLU A 116 1.85 11.41 15.20
N ALA A 117 1.86 12.20 14.12
CA ALA A 117 1.18 13.48 14.06
C ALA A 117 -0.34 13.31 13.95
N ALA A 118 -1.08 14.19 14.61
CA ALA A 118 -2.53 14.28 14.42
C ALA A 118 -2.87 14.88 13.04
N LEU A 119 -4.08 14.64 12.53
CA LEU A 119 -4.51 15.17 11.22
C LEU A 119 -4.31 16.68 11.04
N PRO A 120 -4.66 17.57 12.00
CA PRO A 120 -4.40 19.00 11.85
C PRO A 120 -2.91 19.34 11.76
N GLU A 121 -2.06 18.62 12.50
CA GLU A 121 -0.61 18.81 12.44
C GLU A 121 -0.07 18.36 11.07
N LYS A 122 -0.54 17.24 10.54
CA LYS A 122 -0.18 16.76 9.18
C LYS A 122 -0.52 17.83 8.14
N ILE A 123 -1.73 18.40 8.18
CA ILE A 123 -2.15 19.46 7.25
C ILE A 123 -1.24 20.68 7.33
N ASN A 124 -0.93 21.14 8.55
CA ASN A 124 -0.06 22.31 8.73
C ASN A 124 1.36 22.05 8.22
N ARG A 125 1.93 20.87 8.49
CA ARG A 125 3.29 20.49 8.05
C ARG A 125 3.39 20.21 6.54
N MET A 126 2.30 19.83 5.88
CA MET A 126 2.26 19.73 4.42
C MET A 126 2.47 21.08 3.74
N ALA A 127 2.06 22.19 4.38
CA ALA A 127 2.37 23.54 3.89
C ALA A 127 3.88 23.82 3.87
N ASP A 128 4.64 23.15 4.74
CA ASP A 128 6.10 23.19 4.82
C ASP A 128 6.79 22.10 3.97
N LYS A 129 6.04 21.43 3.08
CA LYS A 129 6.53 20.34 2.21
C LYS A 129 7.02 19.12 2.98
N GLU A 130 6.39 18.80 4.10
CA GLU A 130 6.68 17.58 4.87
C GLU A 130 5.61 16.50 4.65
N GLY A 131 6.01 15.24 4.80
CA GLY A 131 5.10 14.09 4.77
C GLY A 131 5.40 13.11 3.63
N CYS A 132 4.80 11.93 3.74
CA CYS A 132 4.87 10.90 2.71
C CYS A 132 3.51 10.71 2.01
N ALA A 133 3.48 9.88 0.97
CA ALA A 133 2.27 9.60 0.19
C ALA A 133 1.07 9.16 1.04
N ASN A 134 1.30 8.35 2.09
CA ASN A 134 0.28 7.92 3.04
C ASN A 134 -0.37 9.10 3.79
N ASP A 135 0.44 10.04 4.30
CA ASP A 135 -0.08 11.21 5.00
C ASP A 135 -1.01 12.02 4.08
N PHE A 136 -0.59 12.22 2.83
CA PHE A 136 -1.34 12.97 1.82
C PHE A 136 -2.64 12.25 1.43
N ALA A 137 -2.63 10.92 1.30
CA ALA A 137 -3.82 10.12 1.05
C ALA A 137 -4.82 10.16 2.23
N LEU A 138 -4.33 10.11 3.47
CA LEU A 138 -5.17 10.23 4.67
C LEU A 138 -5.81 11.62 4.80
N VAL A 139 -5.03 12.68 4.62
CA VAL A 139 -5.54 14.06 4.65
C VAL A 139 -6.57 14.27 3.54
N PHE A 140 -6.27 13.83 2.31
CA PHE A 140 -7.23 13.88 1.22
C PHE A 140 -8.52 13.14 1.55
N GLY A 141 -8.43 11.89 2.03
CA GLY A 141 -9.59 11.06 2.35
C GLY A 141 -10.51 11.73 3.36
N MET A 142 -9.93 12.38 4.38
CA MET A 142 -10.68 13.16 5.37
C MET A 142 -11.44 14.34 4.77
N LEU A 143 -10.74 15.19 4.01
CA LEU A 143 -11.34 16.37 3.38
C LEU A 143 -12.37 15.97 2.31
N ALA A 144 -12.06 14.95 1.50
CA ALA A 144 -12.94 14.40 0.47
C ALA A 144 -14.24 13.88 1.06
N ARG A 145 -14.16 13.06 2.13
CA ARG A 145 -15.33 12.54 2.83
C ARG A 145 -16.21 13.66 3.40
N TYR A 146 -15.62 14.73 3.95
CA TYR A 146 -16.38 15.90 4.43
C TYR A 146 -17.21 16.55 3.33
N THR A 147 -16.67 16.58 2.11
CA THR A 147 -17.38 17.10 0.94
C THR A 147 -18.38 16.12 0.33
N GLY A 148 -18.58 14.93 0.93
CA GLY A 148 -19.50 13.90 0.44
C GLY A 148 -18.98 13.12 -0.76
N LEU A 149 -17.65 13.05 -0.95
CA LEU A 149 -17.06 12.12 -1.90
C LEU A 149 -16.94 10.74 -1.26
N GLU A 150 -17.29 9.71 -2.03
CA GLU A 150 -16.93 8.34 -1.74
C GLU A 150 -15.47 8.15 -2.15
N VAL A 151 -14.62 7.85 -1.17
CA VAL A 151 -13.16 7.81 -1.33
C VAL A 151 -12.60 6.55 -0.69
N ARG A 152 -11.55 6.00 -1.30
CA ARG A 152 -10.78 4.87 -0.75
C ARG A 152 -9.30 5.06 -1.01
N ILE A 153 -8.45 4.45 -0.19
CA ILE A 153 -6.99 4.50 -0.35
C ILE A 153 -6.51 3.26 -1.09
N VAL A 154 -5.72 3.49 -2.12
CA VAL A 154 -5.09 2.44 -2.94
C VAL A 154 -3.58 2.55 -2.85
N SER A 155 -2.89 1.44 -3.06
CA SER A 155 -1.43 1.38 -2.96
C SER A 155 -0.87 0.34 -3.92
N ASN A 156 0.43 0.46 -4.20
CA ASN A 156 1.23 -0.59 -4.82
C ASN A 156 2.28 -1.17 -3.85
N GLY A 157 2.13 -0.91 -2.55
CA GLY A 157 3.04 -1.33 -1.48
C GLY A 157 4.26 -0.43 -1.28
N PHE A 158 4.52 0.50 -2.19
CA PHE A 158 5.57 1.51 -2.06
C PHE A 158 5.00 2.93 -1.93
N HIS A 159 3.91 3.21 -2.65
CA HIS A 159 3.26 4.51 -2.71
C HIS A 159 1.77 4.35 -2.43
N GLU A 160 1.16 5.38 -1.85
CA GLU A 160 -0.26 5.42 -1.57
C GLU A 160 -0.91 6.57 -2.31
N ALA A 161 -2.13 6.33 -2.76
CA ALA A 161 -2.94 7.31 -3.45
C ALA A 161 -4.40 7.13 -3.04
N SER A 162 -5.28 7.89 -3.67
CA SER A 162 -6.72 7.78 -3.41
C SER A 162 -7.48 7.50 -4.70
N GLU A 163 -8.65 6.91 -4.56
CA GLU A 163 -9.64 6.86 -5.61
C GLU A 163 -10.93 7.53 -5.14
N VAL A 164 -11.59 8.23 -6.06
CA VAL A 164 -12.91 8.83 -5.82
C VAL A 164 -13.93 8.25 -6.78
N PHE A 165 -15.13 7.94 -6.28
CA PHE A 165 -16.21 7.45 -7.13
C PHE A 165 -16.99 8.63 -7.71
N ASP A 166 -17.11 8.69 -9.04
CA ASP A 166 -17.82 9.78 -9.73
C ASP A 166 -19.32 9.54 -9.92
N GLY A 167 -19.80 8.35 -9.53
CA GLY A 167 -21.17 7.88 -9.76
C GLY A 167 -21.23 6.69 -10.73
N GLU A 168 -20.20 6.52 -11.55
CA GLU A 168 -20.10 5.45 -12.55
C GLU A 168 -18.86 4.59 -12.32
N LYS A 169 -17.72 5.20 -12.00
CA LYS A 169 -16.44 4.51 -11.81
C LYS A 169 -15.55 5.19 -10.77
N TRP A 170 -14.50 4.47 -10.38
CA TRP A 170 -13.42 4.99 -9.56
C TRP A 170 -12.41 5.76 -10.43
N ILE A 171 -12.00 6.94 -9.95
CA ILE A 171 -11.00 7.79 -10.57
C ILE A 171 -9.76 7.83 -9.67
N TYR A 172 -8.61 7.44 -10.21
CA TYR A 172 -7.32 7.56 -9.54
C TYR A 172 -6.92 9.02 -9.32
N ILE A 173 -6.58 9.36 -8.08
CA ILE A 173 -6.06 10.66 -7.66
C ILE A 173 -4.76 10.43 -6.90
N ASP A 174 -3.63 10.81 -7.51
CA ASP A 174 -2.36 10.90 -6.79
C ASP A 174 -2.31 12.21 -6.02
N THR A 175 -2.53 12.12 -4.72
CA THR A 175 -2.60 13.28 -3.82
C THR A 175 -1.22 13.86 -3.55
N TYR A 176 -0.17 13.03 -3.64
CA TYR A 176 1.21 13.40 -3.35
C TYR A 176 1.89 14.09 -4.55
N PHE A 177 1.60 13.64 -5.78
CA PHE A 177 2.08 14.28 -7.02
C PHE A 177 1.06 15.21 -7.68
N ALA A 178 -0.12 15.39 -7.06
CA ALA A 178 -1.23 16.22 -7.52
C ALA A 178 -1.60 15.97 -9.00
N MET A 179 -1.90 14.72 -9.31
CA MET A 179 -2.19 14.27 -10.68
C MET A 179 -3.23 13.15 -10.74
N THR A 180 -3.72 12.87 -11.95
CA THR A 180 -4.50 11.67 -12.29
C THR A 180 -3.98 11.06 -13.59
N ALA A 181 -4.50 9.89 -13.97
CA ALA A 181 -4.23 9.24 -15.24
C ALA A 181 -5.52 9.08 -16.05
N ALA A 182 -5.42 9.28 -17.36
CA ALA A 182 -6.53 9.10 -18.30
C ALA A 182 -6.13 8.19 -19.46
N SER A 183 -7.07 7.34 -19.86
CA SER A 183 -7.06 6.59 -21.12
C SER A 183 -7.73 7.41 -22.22
N LYS A 184 -7.86 6.82 -23.42
CA LYS A 184 -8.62 7.43 -24.52
C LYS A 184 -10.10 7.60 -24.19
N ASP A 185 -10.61 6.79 -23.26
CA ASP A 185 -12.01 6.70 -22.87
C ASP A 185 -12.31 7.48 -21.57
N GLY A 186 -11.35 8.26 -21.09
CA GLY A 186 -11.48 9.12 -19.90
C GLY A 186 -10.60 8.69 -18.73
N PHE A 187 -10.95 9.13 -17.52
CA PHE A 187 -10.15 8.85 -16.33
C PHE A 187 -10.04 7.37 -16.01
N MET A 188 -8.87 6.96 -15.53
CA MET A 188 -8.58 5.59 -15.13
C MET A 188 -8.81 5.42 -13.62
N SER A 189 -9.27 4.23 -13.23
CA SER A 189 -9.06 3.74 -11.86
C SER A 189 -7.59 3.38 -11.65
N TYR A 190 -7.17 3.17 -10.40
CA TYR A 190 -5.80 2.81 -10.08
C TYR A 190 -5.41 1.45 -10.66
N ILE A 191 -6.33 0.48 -10.70
CA ILE A 191 -6.06 -0.82 -11.33
C ILE A 191 -5.88 -0.69 -12.85
N GLN A 192 -6.70 0.13 -13.52
CA GLN A 192 -6.54 0.42 -14.96
C GLN A 192 -5.23 1.15 -15.25
N PHE A 193 -4.86 2.09 -14.38
CA PHE A 193 -3.59 2.79 -14.45
C PHE A 193 -2.42 1.81 -14.28
N ALA A 194 -2.45 0.94 -13.26
CA ALA A 194 -1.44 -0.09 -13.05
C ALA A 194 -1.34 -1.05 -14.24
N GLU A 195 -2.48 -1.48 -14.80
CA GLU A 195 -2.54 -2.30 -16.02
C GLU A 195 -1.87 -1.61 -17.20
N ALA A 196 -2.13 -0.32 -17.41
CA ALA A 196 -1.49 0.46 -18.47
C ALA A 196 0.02 0.61 -18.23
N MET A 197 0.45 0.88 -16.99
CA MET A 197 1.87 0.98 -16.63
C MET A 197 2.65 -0.28 -16.93
N VAL A 198 2.12 -1.45 -16.55
CA VAL A 198 2.86 -2.70 -16.69
C VAL A 198 2.83 -3.23 -18.14
N ASN A 199 1.76 -2.96 -18.88
CA ASN A 199 1.58 -3.47 -20.24
C ASN A 199 1.92 -2.46 -21.35
N ASP A 200 2.60 -1.35 -21.02
CA ASP A 200 2.90 -0.28 -21.99
C ASP A 200 1.64 0.27 -22.69
N GLY A 201 0.53 0.30 -21.94
CA GLY A 201 -0.74 0.85 -22.37
C GLY A 201 -0.69 2.35 -22.58
N TRP A 202 -1.52 2.85 -23.50
CA TRP A 202 -1.65 4.30 -23.69
C TRP A 202 -2.28 4.94 -22.46
N MET A 203 -1.64 5.97 -21.94
CA MET A 203 -2.19 6.83 -20.91
C MET A 203 -1.60 8.23 -21.03
N ARG A 204 -2.28 9.20 -20.44
CA ARG A 204 -1.73 10.53 -20.19
C ARG A 204 -1.91 10.88 -18.72
N PHE A 205 -0.92 11.59 -18.18
CA PHE A 205 -1.03 12.18 -16.86
C PHE A 205 -1.67 13.56 -16.97
N GLU A 206 -2.67 13.83 -16.13
CA GLU A 206 -3.22 15.17 -15.95
C GLU A 206 -2.72 15.73 -14.63
N TYR A 207 -1.83 16.72 -14.71
CA TYR A 207 -1.34 17.46 -13.57
C TYR A 207 -2.35 18.53 -13.14
N PHE A 208 -2.55 18.67 -11.83
CA PHE A 208 -3.39 19.72 -11.25
C PHE A 208 -2.80 20.32 -9.97
N GLY A 209 -1.53 20.08 -9.67
CA GLY A 209 -0.83 20.79 -8.59
C GLY A 209 -0.66 22.28 -8.87
N GLY A 210 -0.42 23.05 -7.81
CA GLY A 210 -0.13 24.48 -7.91
C GLY A 210 1.23 24.78 -8.56
N SER A 211 1.51 26.06 -8.80
CA SER A 211 2.78 26.52 -9.36
C SER A 211 3.99 26.20 -8.46
N GLU A 212 3.77 26.08 -7.15
CA GLU A 212 4.82 25.84 -6.15
C GLU A 212 5.10 24.36 -5.90
N HIS A 213 4.27 23.46 -6.45
CA HIS A 213 4.48 22.03 -6.34
C HIS A 213 5.61 21.60 -7.28
N CYS A 214 6.46 20.69 -6.80
CA CYS A 214 7.72 20.33 -7.46
C CYS A 214 7.59 19.69 -8.87
N MET A 215 6.37 19.27 -9.27
CA MET A 215 6.06 18.67 -10.57
C MET A 215 5.55 19.70 -11.57
N SER A 216 5.34 20.94 -11.13
CA SER A 216 4.96 22.07 -11.99
C SER A 216 5.98 22.23 -13.13
N GLY A 217 5.48 22.15 -14.37
CA GLY A 217 6.28 22.27 -15.58
C GLY A 217 7.18 21.07 -15.92
N LYS A 218 7.10 19.97 -15.16
CA LYS A 218 7.89 18.75 -15.43
C LYS A 218 7.08 17.69 -16.17
N PRO A 219 7.70 16.91 -17.07
CA PRO A 219 7.07 15.74 -17.67
C PRO A 219 6.86 14.66 -16.60
N ILE A 220 5.63 14.52 -16.11
CA ILE A 220 5.29 13.53 -15.06
C ILE A 220 5.67 12.10 -15.48
N ALA A 221 5.51 11.77 -16.76
CA ALA A 221 5.86 10.45 -17.28
C ALA A 221 7.34 10.07 -17.10
N GLU A 222 8.22 11.05 -16.86
CA GLU A 222 9.66 10.84 -16.63
C GLU A 222 10.02 10.76 -15.14
N HIS A 223 9.04 10.87 -14.24
CA HIS A 223 9.31 10.82 -12.81
C HIS A 223 9.80 9.42 -12.38
N PRO A 224 10.86 9.30 -11.54
CA PRO A 224 11.49 8.02 -11.21
C PRO A 224 10.52 6.95 -10.68
N TYR A 225 9.51 7.36 -9.92
CA TYR A 225 8.47 6.45 -9.41
C TYR A 225 7.68 5.76 -10.55
N PHE A 226 7.35 6.47 -11.63
CA PHE A 226 6.68 5.89 -12.78
C PHE A 226 7.65 5.15 -13.73
N GLY A 227 8.97 5.32 -13.54
CA GLY A 227 9.98 4.61 -14.31
C GLY A 227 10.08 3.12 -13.98
N ASP A 228 9.77 2.72 -12.73
CA ASP A 228 9.81 1.31 -12.31
C ASP A 228 8.44 0.64 -12.43
N LYS A 229 8.14 0.14 -13.63
CA LYS A 229 6.89 -0.58 -13.94
C LYS A 229 6.61 -1.76 -13.01
N GLN A 230 7.64 -2.41 -12.47
CA GLN A 230 7.44 -3.59 -11.60
C GLN A 230 6.74 -3.23 -10.29
N THR A 231 6.83 -1.97 -9.86
CA THR A 231 6.11 -1.48 -8.68
C THR A 231 4.60 -1.58 -8.85
N PHE A 232 4.07 -1.50 -10.07
CA PHE A 232 2.63 -1.56 -10.36
C PHE A 232 2.09 -2.98 -10.63
N ALA A 233 2.90 -4.02 -10.44
CA ALA A 233 2.47 -5.40 -10.67
C ALA A 233 1.44 -5.91 -9.66
N SER A 234 1.33 -5.25 -8.51
CA SER A 234 0.37 -5.56 -7.45
C SER A 234 -0.35 -4.28 -7.02
N VAL A 235 -1.65 -4.41 -6.79
CA VAL A 235 -2.51 -3.32 -6.34
C VAL A 235 -3.16 -3.74 -5.04
N TYR A 236 -3.15 -2.82 -4.09
CA TYR A 236 -3.69 -2.98 -2.75
C TYR A 236 -4.78 -1.93 -2.52
N LEU A 237 -5.79 -2.30 -1.74
CA LEU A 237 -6.87 -1.43 -1.31
C LEU A 237 -7.06 -1.59 0.20
N TYR A 238 -7.17 -0.46 0.89
CA TYR A 238 -7.67 -0.43 2.26
C TYR A 238 -9.19 -0.65 2.23
N ASN A 239 -9.69 -1.73 2.85
CA ASN A 239 -11.12 -2.09 2.89
C ASN A 239 -11.89 -1.22 3.91
N GLY A 240 -11.77 0.11 3.80
CA GLY A 240 -12.53 1.07 4.60
C GLY A 240 -12.20 2.53 4.34
N ASP A 241 -13.09 3.41 4.79
CA ASP A 241 -12.95 4.88 4.80
C ASP A 241 -12.75 5.46 6.22
N ASN A 242 -12.33 4.60 7.15
CA ASN A 242 -12.07 4.88 8.56
C ASN A 242 -10.68 5.52 8.78
N PHE A 243 -10.37 6.55 7.99
CA PHE A 243 -9.10 7.29 8.04
C PHE A 243 -8.76 7.85 9.44
N PRO A 244 -9.72 8.43 10.20
CA PRO A 244 -9.46 8.87 11.58
C PRO A 244 -8.93 7.74 12.47
N GLU A 245 -9.57 6.57 12.40
CA GLU A 245 -9.25 5.42 13.22
C GLU A 245 -7.87 4.88 12.86
N ILE A 246 -7.52 4.87 11.57
CA ILE A 246 -6.18 4.53 11.09
C ILE A 246 -5.14 5.47 11.71
N VAL A 247 -5.36 6.79 11.68
CA VAL A 247 -4.43 7.78 12.28
C VAL A 247 -4.31 7.59 13.80
N LYS A 248 -5.44 7.37 14.49
CA LYS A 248 -5.44 7.10 15.93
C LYS A 248 -4.60 5.86 16.27
N THR A 249 -4.83 4.76 15.56
CA THR A 249 -4.08 3.52 15.77
C THR A 249 -2.59 3.68 15.44
N GLN A 250 -2.23 4.41 14.37
CA GLN A 250 -0.84 4.71 14.04
C GLN A 250 -0.12 5.43 15.20
N ARG A 251 -0.79 6.42 15.82
CA ARG A 251 -0.26 7.16 16.97
C ARG A 251 -0.14 6.31 18.24
N GLU A 252 -1.14 5.49 18.56
CA GLU A 252 -1.11 4.61 19.74
C GLU A 252 -0.02 3.53 19.67
N LEU A 253 0.50 3.26 18.46
CA LEU A 253 1.50 2.23 18.21
C LEU A 253 2.86 2.83 17.83
N SER A 254 3.06 4.15 17.97
CA SER A 254 4.28 4.89 17.58
C SER A 254 5.55 4.26 18.16
N ASP A 255 5.53 3.96 19.46
CA ASP A 255 6.69 3.53 20.23
C ASP A 255 6.91 2.01 20.18
N LYS A 256 6.06 1.28 19.45
CA LYS A 256 6.18 -0.17 19.32
C LYS A 256 7.18 -0.52 18.23
N ALA A 257 7.79 -1.70 18.35
CA ALA A 257 8.62 -2.26 17.29
C ALA A 257 7.88 -2.20 15.94
N LEU A 258 8.57 -1.77 14.89
CA LEU A 258 8.02 -1.55 13.55
C LEU A 258 7.12 -2.70 13.07
N PHE A 259 7.53 -3.95 13.30
CA PHE A 259 6.73 -5.13 13.00
C PHE A 259 5.39 -5.15 13.75
N ILE A 260 5.40 -4.94 15.07
CA ILE A 260 4.18 -4.90 15.87
C ILE A 260 3.30 -3.73 15.41
N ARG A 261 3.89 -2.56 15.18
CA ARG A 261 3.19 -1.38 14.65
C ARG A 261 2.58 -1.63 13.27
N LYS A 262 3.22 -2.41 12.40
CA LYS A 262 2.72 -2.75 11.05
C LYS A 262 1.97 -4.08 11.01
N SER A 263 1.71 -4.75 12.14
CA SER A 263 0.91 -6.00 12.20
C SER A 263 -0.34 -5.84 13.05
N VAL A 264 -0.28 -4.98 14.08
CA VAL A 264 -1.39 -4.72 15.01
C VAL A 264 -2.53 -3.91 14.38
N PRO A 265 -2.30 -2.88 13.53
CA PRO A 265 -3.39 -2.21 12.81
C PRO A 265 -4.17 -3.19 11.94
N TYR A 266 -3.47 -4.12 11.29
CA TYR A 266 -4.08 -5.18 10.48
C TYR A 266 -4.70 -6.33 11.29
N LYS A 267 -4.49 -6.39 12.61
CA LYS A 267 -5.03 -7.45 13.48
C LYS A 267 -6.13 -6.97 14.43
N ASN A 268 -6.06 -5.71 14.88
CA ASN A 268 -6.88 -5.18 15.97
C ASN A 268 -7.64 -3.89 15.60
N SER A 269 -7.44 -3.30 14.42
CA SER A 269 -8.22 -2.16 13.93
C SER A 269 -8.70 -2.34 12.48
N THR A 270 -8.60 -3.56 11.95
CA THR A 270 -8.77 -4.03 10.56
C THR A 270 -9.65 -3.13 9.69
N PRO A 271 -9.12 -2.18 8.89
CA PRO A 271 -9.44 -2.22 7.48
C PRO A 271 -8.73 -3.45 6.92
N GLU A 272 -9.48 -4.47 6.54
CA GLU A 272 -8.90 -5.61 5.83
C GLU A 272 -8.16 -5.07 4.59
N LEU A 273 -6.91 -5.45 4.38
CA LEU A 273 -6.22 -5.04 3.17
C LEU A 273 -6.58 -6.07 2.10
N VAL A 274 -7.13 -5.66 0.98
CA VAL A 274 -7.35 -6.57 -0.14
C VAL A 274 -6.33 -6.27 -1.24
N TYR A 275 -5.90 -7.29 -1.96
CA TYR A 275 -4.91 -7.12 -3.02
C TYR A 275 -5.18 -7.99 -4.23
N THR A 276 -4.69 -7.52 -5.37
CA THR A 276 -4.70 -8.29 -6.62
C THR A 276 -3.38 -8.12 -7.37
N GLU A 277 -3.12 -9.04 -8.30
CA GLU A 277 -1.94 -8.99 -9.17
C GLU A 277 -2.40 -8.61 -10.57
N VAL A 278 -1.77 -7.59 -11.13
CA VAL A 278 -2.08 -7.06 -12.47
C VAL A 278 -1.36 -7.84 -13.57
N THR A 279 -0.33 -8.61 -13.21
CA THR A 279 0.31 -9.54 -14.15
C THR A 279 0.37 -10.95 -13.60
N HIS A 280 0.26 -11.92 -14.51
CA HIS A 280 0.55 -13.33 -14.23
C HIS A 280 2.06 -13.65 -14.24
N SER A 281 2.91 -12.65 -14.49
CA SER A 281 4.34 -12.86 -14.72
C SER A 281 5.11 -13.09 -13.41
N SER A 282 6.21 -13.83 -13.51
CA SER A 282 7.06 -14.24 -12.39
C SER A 282 7.88 -13.12 -11.72
N ASP A 283 7.57 -11.87 -12.04
CA ASP A 283 8.43 -10.69 -11.87
C ASP A 283 7.80 -9.61 -10.98
N SER A 284 6.68 -9.90 -10.31
CA SER A 284 6.21 -9.04 -9.23
C SER A 284 7.35 -8.83 -8.22
N ILE A 285 7.48 -7.60 -7.72
CA ILE A 285 8.45 -7.24 -6.67
C ILE A 285 8.41 -8.24 -5.51
N LEU A 286 7.21 -8.73 -5.21
CA LEU A 286 6.92 -9.86 -4.33
C LEU A 286 7.76 -11.11 -4.64
N ARG A 287 7.69 -11.65 -5.85
CA ARG A 287 8.51 -12.81 -6.26
C ARG A 287 9.99 -12.46 -6.30
N LYS A 288 10.38 -11.23 -6.63
CA LYS A 288 11.78 -10.79 -6.61
C LYS A 288 12.35 -10.80 -5.19
N TYR A 289 11.63 -10.26 -4.21
CA TYR A 289 12.05 -10.29 -2.81
C TYR A 289 11.98 -11.68 -2.20
N VAL A 290 10.96 -12.48 -2.50
CA VAL A 290 10.90 -13.88 -2.07
C VAL A 290 12.04 -14.69 -2.69
N LYS A 291 12.32 -14.54 -3.99
CA LYS A 291 13.46 -15.18 -4.67
C LYS A 291 14.79 -14.72 -4.07
N THR A 292 14.94 -13.43 -3.77
CA THR A 292 16.18 -12.87 -3.18
C THR A 292 16.36 -13.35 -1.75
N GLY A 293 15.31 -13.36 -0.94
CA GLY A 293 15.32 -13.92 0.41
C GLY A 293 15.65 -15.41 0.40
N MET A 294 15.02 -16.19 -0.50
CA MET A 294 15.34 -17.61 -0.71
C MET A 294 16.79 -17.80 -1.18
N ALA A 295 17.31 -16.94 -2.06
CA ALA A 295 18.69 -17.00 -2.53
C ALA A 295 19.70 -16.64 -1.43
N VAL A 296 19.41 -15.63 -0.60
CA VAL A 296 20.21 -15.26 0.57
C VAL A 296 20.20 -16.39 1.59
N ILE A 297 19.04 -17.00 1.84
CA ILE A 297 18.93 -18.20 2.70
C ILE A 297 19.76 -19.35 2.12
N ALA A 298 19.65 -19.63 0.82
CA ALA A 298 20.44 -20.65 0.14
C ALA A 298 21.96 -20.36 0.19
N LEU A 299 22.36 -19.10 0.08
CA LEU A 299 23.76 -18.67 0.20
C LEU A 299 24.27 -18.74 1.63
N ILE A 300 23.45 -18.41 2.62
CA ILE A 300 23.76 -18.61 4.04
C ILE A 300 23.95 -20.12 4.28
N PHE A 301 23.09 -20.98 3.73
CA PHE A 301 23.26 -22.43 3.81
C PHE A 301 24.53 -22.93 3.11
N ALA A 302 24.88 -22.38 1.95
CA ALA A 302 26.09 -22.73 1.22
C ALA A 302 27.37 -22.23 1.93
N GLY A 303 27.33 -21.04 2.53
CA GLY A 303 28.48 -20.39 3.17
C GLY A 303 28.71 -20.75 4.64
N THR A 304 27.67 -21.19 5.37
CA THR A 304 27.80 -21.56 6.79
C THR A 304 28.26 -23.01 7.02
N ASN A 305 28.56 -23.77 5.96
CA ASN A 305 28.86 -25.20 6.08
C ASN A 305 27.80 -25.93 6.94
N ILE A 306 26.52 -25.55 6.85
CA ILE A 306 25.40 -26.41 7.29
C ILE A 306 25.26 -27.52 6.23
N MET A 307 26.32 -28.31 6.13
CA MET A 307 26.56 -29.49 5.31
C MET A 307 25.79 -30.71 5.81
N LEU A 308 24.69 -30.54 6.56
CA LEU A 308 24.00 -31.67 7.18
C LEU A 308 22.80 -32.16 6.38
N PRO A 309 21.93 -31.32 5.78
CA PRO A 309 20.80 -31.84 5.03
C PRO A 309 21.22 -32.50 3.71
N ILE A 310 22.17 -31.89 2.97
CA ILE A 310 22.58 -32.36 1.64
C ILE A 310 23.45 -33.63 1.74
N TYR A 311 24.41 -33.71 2.67
CA TYR A 311 25.19 -34.95 2.88
C TYR A 311 24.35 -36.09 3.45
N TYR A 312 23.37 -35.79 4.31
CA TYR A 312 22.46 -36.82 4.82
C TYR A 312 21.53 -37.33 3.71
N LEU A 313 20.99 -36.45 2.86
CA LEU A 313 20.21 -36.83 1.69
C LEU A 313 21.05 -37.60 0.66
N ALA A 314 22.29 -37.16 0.38
CA ALA A 314 23.21 -37.89 -0.49
C ALA A 314 23.58 -39.28 0.09
N GLY A 315 23.78 -39.36 1.41
CA GLY A 315 24.01 -40.61 2.13
C GLY A 315 22.80 -41.54 2.14
N LEU A 316 21.58 -40.99 2.20
CA LEU A 316 20.33 -41.73 2.14
C LEU A 316 20.08 -42.28 0.73
N PHE A 317 20.26 -41.45 -0.30
CA PHE A 317 20.15 -41.85 -1.72
C PHE A 317 21.16 -42.94 -2.08
N ARG A 318 22.42 -42.82 -1.60
CA ARG A 318 23.44 -43.85 -1.81
C ARG A 318 23.07 -45.19 -1.17
N ARG A 319 22.48 -45.20 0.03
CA ARG A 319 22.00 -46.43 0.69
C ARG A 319 20.78 -47.03 0.00
N LEU A 320 19.88 -46.20 -0.52
CA LEU A 320 18.70 -46.66 -1.28
C LEU A 320 19.10 -47.27 -2.62
N LEU A 321 20.04 -46.67 -3.34
CA LEU A 321 20.62 -47.21 -4.57
C LEU A 321 21.34 -48.56 -4.33
N LEU A 322 22.14 -48.66 -3.27
CA LEU A 322 22.82 -49.91 -2.91
C LEU A 322 21.84 -51.02 -2.48
N ARG A 323 20.70 -50.67 -1.86
CA ARG A 323 19.66 -51.64 -1.48
C ARG A 323 18.87 -52.19 -2.67
N ASN A 324 18.71 -51.39 -3.73
CA ASN A 324 18.03 -51.84 -4.94
C ASN A 324 18.93 -52.72 -5.81
N ASN A 325 20.24 -52.47 -5.85
CA ASN A 325 21.20 -53.32 -6.55
C ASN A 325 21.51 -54.65 -5.83
N ALA A 326 21.21 -54.75 -4.52
CA ALA A 326 21.35 -55.99 -3.75
C ALA A 326 20.11 -56.91 -3.82
N LYS A 327 19.06 -56.51 -4.57
CA LYS A 327 17.81 -57.24 -4.75
C LYS A 327 17.54 -57.67 -6.21
N SER A 328 18.50 -57.48 -7.11
CA SER A 328 18.52 -58.07 -8.46
C SER A 328 19.50 -59.22 -8.50
#